data_AF-A0A1G2L7S0-F1
#
_entry.id   AF-A0A1G2L7S0-F1
#
_cell.length_a   1.000
_cell.length_b   1.000
_cell.length_c   1.000
_cell.angle_alpha   90.00
_cell.angle_beta   90.00
_cell.angle_gamma   90.00
#
_symmetry.space_group_name_H-M   'P 1'
#
loop_
_entity.id
_entity.type
_entity.pdbx_description
1 polymer ?
#
loop_
_entity_poly.entity_id
_entity_poly.type
_entity_poly.pdbx_seq_one_letter_code
_entity_poly.pdbx_strand_id
1 'polypeptide(L)'
;MSDALSDIAHDEERLERVGNYLAALYKYLAAPTPDGFTNVVSLARHLDSLRGRGYWTGETTESVGVEERLERLAAGDHEAWKEFLGRLSGSAEHAEFKKLSPFREGGTNG
;
A
#
# COMPACT_ATOMS: atom_id res chain seq x y z
N MET A 1 -7.54 30.14 8.00
CA MET A 1 -6.65 30.23 6.83
C MET A 1 -5.57 29.18 7.04
N SER A 2 -5.53 28.15 6.19
CA SER A 2 -4.41 27.19 6.17
C SER A 2 -3.22 27.92 5.54
N ASP A 3 -2.05 27.80 6.17
CA ASP A 3 -0.82 28.36 5.63
C ASP A 3 -0.27 27.37 4.59
N ALA A 4 0.04 27.84 3.38
CA ALA A 4 0.46 26.98 2.27
C ALA A 4 1.71 26.12 2.63
N LEU A 5 2.56 26.63 3.51
CA LEU A 5 3.71 25.90 4.06
C LEU A 5 3.29 24.74 4.97
N SER A 6 2.21 24.90 5.74
CA SER A 6 1.66 23.81 6.54
C SER A 6 1.06 22.75 5.63
N ASP A 7 0.34 23.14 4.57
CA ASP A 7 -0.25 22.17 3.64
C ASP A 7 0.83 21.33 2.92
N ILE A 8 1.94 21.96 2.49
CA ILE A 8 3.08 21.26 1.86
C ILE A 8 3.71 20.25 2.83
N ALA A 9 3.98 20.64 4.08
CA ALA A 9 4.59 19.75 5.07
C ALA A 9 3.71 18.53 5.39
N HIS A 10 2.38 18.70 5.41
CA HIS A 10 1.46 17.57 5.61
C HIS A 10 1.42 16.63 4.39
N ASP A 11 1.54 17.18 3.18
CA ASP A 11 1.60 16.37 1.96
C ASP A 11 2.92 15.58 1.88
N GLU A 12 4.05 16.18 2.27
CA GLU A 12 5.35 15.49 2.39
C GLU A 12 5.29 14.35 3.41
N GLU A 13 4.73 14.59 4.60
CA GLU A 13 4.55 13.56 5.62
C GLU A 13 3.66 12.41 5.14
N ARG A 14 2.59 12.73 4.39
CA ARG A 14 1.72 11.73 3.79
C ARG A 14 2.47 10.87 2.78
N LEU A 15 3.24 11.49 1.89
CA LEU A 15 4.04 10.78 0.89
C LEU A 15 5.06 9.86 1.54
N GLU A 16 5.75 10.32 2.59
CA GLU A 16 6.70 9.51 3.34
C GLU A 16 6.01 8.28 3.98
N ARG A 17 4.87 8.48 4.64
CA ARG A 17 4.11 7.39 5.28
C ARG A 17 3.62 6.35 4.26
N VAL A 18 3.12 6.80 3.10
CA VAL A 18 2.72 5.91 1.99
C VAL A 18 3.93 5.14 1.46
N GLY A 19 5.06 5.81 1.22
CA GLY A 19 6.28 5.18 0.75
C GLY A 19 6.81 4.12 1.72
N ASN A 20 6.81 4.42 3.03
CA ASN A 20 7.21 3.48 4.08
C ASN A 20 6.30 2.25 4.11
N TYR A 21 4.98 2.45 4.02
CA TYR A 21 4.01 1.36 3.94
C TYR A 21 4.24 0.46 2.71
N LEU A 22 4.37 1.05 1.51
CA LEU A 22 4.58 0.29 0.28
C LEU A 22 5.94 -0.44 0.29
N ALA A 23 6.99 0.18 0.81
CA ALA A 23 8.29 -0.48 0.94
C ALA A 23 8.26 -1.67 1.91
N ALA A 24 7.55 -1.54 3.04
CA ALA A 24 7.35 -2.63 3.98
C ALA A 24 6.50 -3.76 3.38
N LEU A 25 5.42 -3.41 2.67
CA LEU A 25 4.55 -4.35 1.99
C LEU A 25 5.31 -5.15 0.94
N TYR A 26 6.13 -4.50 0.12
CA TYR A 26 6.97 -5.16 -0.86
C TYR A 26 7.92 -6.18 -0.22
N LYS A 27 8.63 -5.77 0.85
CA LYS A 27 9.55 -6.65 1.57
C LYS A 27 8.82 -7.87 2.15
N TYR A 28 7.65 -7.65 2.74
CA TYR A 28 6.82 -8.73 3.28
C TYR A 28 6.37 -9.69 2.18
N LEU A 29 5.85 -9.20 1.05
CA LEU A 29 5.38 -10.06 -0.04
C LEU A 29 6.52 -10.81 -0.73
N ALA A 30 7.73 -10.25 -0.75
CA ALA A 30 8.91 -10.94 -1.28
C ALA A 30 9.42 -12.05 -0.34
N ALA A 31 9.28 -11.88 0.97
CA ALA A 31 9.68 -12.84 1.98
C ALA A 31 8.76 -12.76 3.21
N PRO A 32 7.63 -13.49 3.22
CA PRO A 32 6.64 -13.40 4.29
C PRO A 32 7.21 -13.85 5.63
N THR A 33 7.17 -12.96 6.62
CA THR A 33 7.61 -13.22 8.00
C THR A 33 6.62 -12.60 8.99
N PRO A 34 6.49 -13.15 10.21
CA PRO A 34 5.62 -12.57 11.25
C PRO A 34 5.97 -11.12 11.59
N ASP A 35 7.26 -10.80 11.64
CA ASP A 35 7.75 -9.43 11.89
C ASP A 35 7.39 -8.49 10.74
N GLY A 36 7.55 -8.96 9.48
CA GLY A 36 7.17 -8.23 8.29
C GLY A 36 5.66 -7.92 8.26
N PHE A 37 4.83 -8.91 8.59
CA PHE A 37 3.38 -8.75 8.71
C PHE A 37 3.03 -7.65 9.74
N THR A 38 3.56 -7.78 10.95
CA THR A 38 3.30 -6.84 12.06
C THR A 38 3.73 -5.42 11.68
N ASN A 39 4.87 -5.28 11.01
CA ASN A 39 5.37 -3.99 10.55
C ASN A 39 4.44 -3.34 9.52
N VAL A 40 3.94 -4.11 8.53
CA VAL A 40 3.02 -3.58 7.52
C VAL A 40 1.70 -3.13 8.15
N VAL A 41 1.14 -3.93 9.06
CA VAL A 41 -0.08 -3.58 9.81
C VAL A 41 0.13 -2.31 10.63
N SER A 42 1.28 -2.18 11.31
CA SER A 42 1.62 -0.99 12.07
C SER A 42 1.71 0.25 11.19
N LEU A 43 2.34 0.15 10.02
CA LEU A 43 2.47 1.26 9.07
C LEU A 43 1.13 1.64 8.44
N ALA A 44 0.24 0.68 8.17
CA ALA A 44 -1.12 0.97 7.70
C ALA A 44 -1.93 1.75 8.76
N ARG A 45 -1.84 1.36 10.04
CA ARG A 45 -2.47 2.09 11.15
C ARG A 45 -1.86 3.49 11.34
N HIS A 46 -0.54 3.61 11.16
CA HIS A 46 0.15 4.89 11.20
C HIS A 46 -0.30 5.80 10.05
N LEU A 47 -0.51 5.26 8.85
CA LEU A 47 -1.03 6.01 7.71
C LEU A 47 -2.43 6.56 8.01
N ASP A 48 -3.33 5.71 8.54
CA ASP A 48 -4.69 6.10 8.92
C ASP A 48 -4.77 7.10 10.09
N SER A 49 -3.68 7.24 10.87
CA SER A 49 -3.60 8.27 11.90
C SER A 49 -3.43 9.70 11.36
N LEU A 50 -3.18 9.86 10.06
CA LEU A 50 -3.15 11.18 9.40
C LEU A 50 -4.54 11.81 9.43
N ARG A 51 -4.79 12.68 10.41
CA ARG A 51 -6.00 13.49 10.48
C ARG A 51 -5.95 14.60 9.43
N GLY A 52 -7.01 14.71 8.62
CA GLY A 52 -7.14 15.58 7.44
C GLY A 52 -6.84 17.07 7.66
N ARG A 53 -5.57 17.45 7.49
CA ARG A 53 -5.13 18.82 7.19
C ARG A 53 -4.12 18.75 6.04
N GLY A 54 -4.33 19.59 5.03
CA GLY A 54 -3.66 19.55 3.72
C GLY A 54 -4.67 19.56 2.56
N TYR A 55 -4.18 19.65 1.32
CA TYR A 55 -5.02 19.66 0.10
C TYR A 55 -5.80 18.34 -0.07
N TRP A 56 -5.26 17.27 0.50
CA TRP A 56 -5.84 15.92 0.55
C TRP A 56 -6.55 15.69 1.88
N THR A 57 -7.84 15.99 1.92
CA THR A 57 -8.70 16.00 3.13
C THR A 57 -9.29 14.63 3.51
N GLY A 58 -9.04 13.58 2.73
CA GLY A 58 -9.58 12.25 2.98
C GLY A 58 -8.82 11.50 4.09
N GLU A 59 -9.58 10.83 4.97
CA GLU A 59 -9.05 9.78 5.85
C GLU A 59 -8.54 8.62 4.97
N THR A 60 -7.33 8.12 5.24
CA THR A 60 -6.92 6.83 4.69
C THR A 60 -7.56 5.73 5.53
N THR A 61 -7.92 4.64 4.87
CA THR A 61 -8.52 3.45 5.50
C THR A 61 -7.68 2.21 5.18
N GLU A 62 -6.37 2.39 5.02
CA GLU A 62 -5.48 1.31 4.60
C GLU A 62 -5.38 0.19 5.63
N SER A 63 -5.58 0.50 6.92
CA SER A 63 -5.63 -0.50 7.98
C SER A 63 -6.91 -1.35 7.97
N VAL A 64 -7.97 -0.90 7.30
CA VAL A 64 -9.24 -1.63 7.24
C VAL A 64 -9.07 -2.90 6.41
N GLY A 65 -9.20 -4.05 7.08
CA GLY A 65 -9.02 -5.37 6.46
C GLY A 65 -7.60 -5.62 5.98
N VAL A 66 -6.60 -4.89 6.48
CA VAL A 66 -5.20 -5.04 6.04
C VAL A 66 -4.66 -6.44 6.33
N GLU A 67 -4.99 -7.00 7.50
CA GLU A 67 -4.53 -8.31 7.94
C GLU A 67 -5.00 -9.41 6.97
N GLU A 68 -6.31 -9.46 6.69
CA GLU A 68 -6.90 -10.39 5.72
C GLU A 68 -6.30 -10.20 4.32
N ARG A 69 -6.12 -8.95 3.88
CA ARG A 69 -5.53 -8.65 2.57
C ARG A 69 -4.09 -9.16 2.48
N LEU A 70 -3.28 -8.98 3.52
CA LEU A 70 -1.90 -9.46 3.58
C LEU A 70 -1.82 -10.98 3.56
N GLU A 71 -2.72 -11.66 4.27
CA GLU A 71 -2.81 -13.12 4.26
C GLU A 71 -3.16 -13.64 2.85
N ARG A 72 -4.17 -13.05 2.20
CA ARG A 72 -4.58 -13.41 0.85
C ARG A 72 -3.47 -13.15 -0.18
N LEU A 73 -2.80 -12.00 -0.11
CA LEU A 73 -1.69 -11.69 -1.01
C LEU A 73 -0.50 -12.63 -0.79
N ALA A 74 -0.13 -12.91 0.47
CA ALA A 74 0.96 -13.83 0.78
C ALA A 74 0.64 -15.29 0.39
N ALA A 75 -0.63 -15.69 0.46
CA ALA A 75 -1.11 -16.98 -0.03
C ALA A 75 -1.16 -17.07 -1.58
N GLY A 76 -0.94 -15.95 -2.28
CA GLY A 76 -1.03 -15.90 -3.73
C GLY A 76 -2.47 -15.95 -4.26
N ASP A 77 -3.45 -15.42 -3.53
CA ASP A 77 -4.85 -15.35 -3.98
C ASP A 77 -5.00 -14.48 -5.23
N HIS A 78 -5.59 -15.04 -6.29
CA HIS A 78 -5.65 -14.38 -7.59
C HIS A 78 -6.47 -13.10 -7.58
N GLU A 79 -7.66 -13.13 -6.98
CA GLU A 79 -8.53 -11.95 -6.94
C GLU A 79 -7.92 -10.86 -6.05
N ALA A 80 -7.28 -11.20 -4.93
CA ALA A 80 -6.58 -10.23 -4.10
C ALA A 80 -5.42 -9.56 -4.84
N TRP A 81 -4.59 -10.31 -5.58
CA TRP A 81 -3.51 -9.75 -6.38
C TRP A 81 -4.02 -8.87 -7.53
N LYS A 82 -5.09 -9.29 -8.21
CA LYS A 82 -5.72 -8.52 -9.28
C LYS A 82 -6.32 -7.21 -8.77
N GLU A 83 -7.04 -7.24 -7.65
CA GLU A 83 -7.59 -6.04 -7.02
C GLU A 83 -6.47 -5.09 -6.56
N PHE A 84 -5.43 -5.64 -5.91
CA PHE A 84 -4.30 -4.86 -5.42
C PHE A 84 -3.51 -4.18 -6.55
N LEU A 85 -3.13 -4.93 -7.59
CA LEU A 85 -2.46 -4.36 -8.76
C LEU A 85 -3.37 -3.38 -9.51
N GLY A 86 -4.67 -3.65 -9.57
CA GLY A 86 -5.66 -2.74 -10.12
C GLY A 86 -5.68 -1.38 -9.41
N ARG A 87 -5.59 -1.36 -8.07
CA ARG A 87 -5.48 -0.11 -7.27
C ARG A 87 -4.19 0.66 -7.53
N LEU A 88 -3.10 -0.06 -7.79
CA LEU A 88 -1.80 0.55 -8.13
C LEU A 88 -1.70 0.97 -9.59
N SER A 89 -2.67 0.64 -10.45
CA SER A 89 -2.62 0.96 -11.87
C SER A 89 -2.35 2.44 -12.12
N GLY A 90 -1.32 2.75 -12.90
CA GLY A 90 -0.86 4.12 -13.18
C GLY A 90 0.15 4.69 -12.19
N SER A 91 0.48 3.97 -11.10
CA SER A 91 1.59 4.31 -10.19
C SER A 91 2.92 3.70 -10.65
N ALA A 92 4.03 4.24 -10.17
CA ALA A 92 5.36 3.68 -10.45
C ALA A 92 5.55 2.30 -9.77
N GLU A 93 4.91 2.12 -8.63
CA GLU A 93 4.98 0.94 -7.77
C GLU A 93 4.30 -0.28 -8.40
N HIS A 94 3.34 -0.07 -9.31
CA HIS A 94 2.67 -1.14 -10.04
C HIS A 94 3.66 -2.09 -10.71
N ALA A 95 4.68 -1.56 -11.38
CA ALA A 95 5.67 -2.37 -12.09
C ALA A 95 6.51 -3.22 -11.12
N GLU A 96 6.81 -2.72 -9.93
CA GLU A 96 7.58 -3.45 -8.92
C GLU A 96 6.74 -4.55 -8.28
N PHE A 97 5.52 -4.25 -7.83
CA PHE A 97 4.63 -5.26 -7.23
C PHE A 97 4.21 -6.34 -8.22
N LYS A 98 4.06 -6.01 -9.51
CA LYS A 98 3.78 -6.99 -10.55
C LYS A 98 4.88 -8.05 -10.68
N LYS A 99 6.14 -7.73 -10.35
CA LYS A 99 7.25 -8.72 -10.36
C LYS A 99 7.13 -9.72 -9.20
N LEU A 100 6.51 -9.33 -8.09
CA LEU A 100 6.27 -10.21 -6.93
C LEU A 100 5.02 -11.06 -7.10
N SER A 101 4.07 -10.63 -7.95
CA SER A 101 2.87 -11.40 -8.24
C SER A 101 3.23 -12.82 -8.68
N PRO A 102 2.63 -13.86 -8.07
CA PRO A 102 2.85 -15.24 -8.51
C PRO A 102 2.25 -15.49 -9.90
N PHE A 103 1.38 -14.59 -10.37
CA PHE A 103 0.83 -14.59 -11.71
C PHE A 103 1.75 -13.81 -12.63
N ARG A 104 2.60 -14.53 -13.37
CA ARG A 104 3.36 -13.95 -14.49
C ARG A 104 2.43 -13.73 -15.68
N GLU A 105 2.58 -12.60 -16.36
CA GLU A 105 1.98 -12.42 -17.68
C GLU A 105 2.48 -13.51 -18.63
N GLY A 106 1.52 -14.31 -19.11
CA GLY A 106 1.73 -15.40 -20.03
C GLY A 106 0.44 -16.21 -20.17
N GLY A 107 -0.66 -15.58 -20.58
CA GLY A 107 -1.94 -16.29 -20.69
C GLY A 107 -3.17 -15.51 -21.12
N THR A 108 -3.05 -14.40 -21.87
CA THR A 108 -4.18 -13.95 -22.71
C THR A 108 -3.93 -14.45 -24.13
N ASN A 109 -4.30 -15.70 -24.38
CA ASN A 109 -4.88 -16.11 -25.66
C ASN A 109 -6.34 -16.45 -25.36
N GLY A 110 -7.24 -15.59 -25.79
CA GLY A 110 -8.69 -15.70 -25.62
C GLY A 110 -9.34 -14.43 -26.10
#